data_AF-A0A2K4WJD6-F1
#
_entry.id   AF-A0A2K4WJD6-F1
#
_cell.length_a   1.000
_cell.length_b   1.000
_cell.length_c   1.000
_cell.angle_alpha   90.00
_cell.angle_beta   90.00
_cell.angle_gamma   90.00
#
_symmetry.space_group_name_H-M   'P 1'
#
loop_
_entity.id
_entity.type
_entity.pdbx_description
1 polymer ?
#
loop_
_entity_poly.entity_id
_entity_poly.type
_entity_poly.pdbx_seq_one_letter_code
_entity_poly.pdbx_strand_id
1 'polypeptide(L)'
;MIIKIAPQRRDDEFVVEKNGMSLKINGDTFDFSPMQEGGTLPRSAIACEWIWDDVNFDGGQLVVCLILPVPANYSPEQAYPADLTDVPDGVIQFPKALPLIETA
;
A
#
# COMPACT_ATOMS: atom_id res chain seq x y z
N MET A 1 4.46 -2.66 -10.94
CA MET A 1 4.51 -2.00 -9.63
C MET A 1 4.43 -3.08 -8.57
N ILE A 2 5.33 -3.03 -7.59
CA ILE A 2 5.34 -3.89 -6.42
C ILE A 2 4.88 -3.04 -5.23
N ILE A 3 3.94 -3.56 -4.46
CA ILE A 3 3.46 -2.92 -3.23
C ILE A 3 3.90 -3.78 -2.06
N LYS A 4 4.87 -3.27 -1.31
CA LYS A 4 5.25 -3.82 -0.01
C LYS A 4 4.25 -3.37 1.04
N ILE A 5 3.99 -4.22 2.02
CA ILE A 5 2.98 -3.96 3.04
C ILE A 5 3.65 -3.91 4.42
N ALA A 6 3.52 -2.76 5.09
CA ALA A 6 3.90 -2.56 6.49
C ALA A 6 2.63 -2.59 7.35
N PRO A 7 2.28 -3.72 8.00
CA PRO A 7 1.06 -3.78 8.80
C PRO A 7 1.19 -2.92 10.06
N GLN A 8 0.15 -2.17 10.39
CA GLN A 8 0.10 -1.32 11.58
C GLN A 8 -1.25 -1.44 12.27
N ARG A 9 -1.26 -1.71 13.59
CA ARG A 9 -2.50 -1.77 14.36
C ARG A 9 -3.15 -0.39 14.43
N ARG A 10 -4.22 -0.18 13.66
CA ARG A 10 -5.10 1.00 13.67
C ARG A 10 -6.43 0.67 12.98
N ASP A 11 -7.48 1.44 13.25
CA ASP A 11 -8.87 1.14 12.83
C ASP A 11 -9.38 2.03 11.69
N ASP A 12 -8.50 2.84 11.12
CA ASP A 12 -8.82 3.73 10.01
C ASP A 12 -9.22 2.93 8.76
N GLU A 13 -10.12 3.52 7.97
CA GLU A 13 -10.42 3.02 6.63
C GLU A 13 -9.23 3.26 5.68
N PHE A 14 -8.99 2.29 4.79
CA PHE A 14 -7.91 2.36 3.83
C PHE A 14 -8.33 1.80 2.48
N VAL A 15 -8.34 2.67 1.49
CA VAL A 15 -8.67 2.36 0.10
C VAL A 15 -7.56 2.89 -0.78
N VAL A 16 -7.03 2.02 -1.63
CA VAL A 16 -6.01 2.36 -2.62
C VAL A 16 -6.49 1.96 -4.01
N GLU A 17 -6.39 2.88 -4.96
CA GLU A 17 -6.64 2.63 -6.38
C GLU A 17 -5.34 2.83 -7.14
N LYS A 18 -4.96 1.86 -7.98
CA LYS A 18 -3.82 1.96 -8.89
C LYS A 18 -4.29 2.43 -10.28
N ASN A 19 -3.55 3.36 -10.87
CA ASN A 19 -3.69 3.74 -12.27
C ASN A 19 -2.29 3.92 -12.89
N GLY A 20 -1.79 2.93 -13.61
CA GLY A 20 -0.44 2.95 -14.16
C GLY A 20 0.64 3.15 -13.07
N MET A 21 1.31 4.31 -13.11
CA MET A 21 2.35 4.72 -12.15
C MET A 21 1.81 5.65 -11.05
N SER A 22 0.50 5.83 -10.93
CA SER A 22 -0.11 6.66 -9.90
C SER A 22 -0.90 5.79 -8.91
N LEU A 23 -0.92 6.22 -7.64
CA LEU A 23 -1.76 5.64 -6.60
C LEU A 23 -2.71 6.70 -6.05
N LYS A 24 -4.00 6.38 -5.96
CA LYS A 24 -4.96 7.19 -5.23
C LYS A 24 -5.22 6.52 -3.89
N ILE A 25 -4.82 7.18 -2.79
CA ILE A 25 -4.88 6.65 -1.44
C ILE A 25 -5.86 7.51 -0.65
N ASN A 26 -6.95 6.90 -0.16
CA ASN A 26 -8.02 7.59 0.59
C ASN A 26 -8.54 8.88 -0.07
N GLY A 27 -8.51 8.94 -1.40
CA GLY A 27 -8.98 10.10 -2.17
C GLY A 27 -7.86 10.94 -2.80
N ASP A 28 -6.66 10.95 -2.21
CA ASP A 28 -5.54 11.75 -2.67
C ASP A 28 -4.68 11.02 -3.71
N THR A 29 -4.38 11.67 -4.83
CA THR A 29 -3.58 11.08 -5.91
C THR A 29 -2.11 11.43 -5.78
N PHE A 30 -1.29 10.39 -5.78
CA PHE A 30 0.17 10.45 -5.82
C PHE A 30 0.64 9.93 -7.17
N ASP A 31 1.14 10.85 -8.01
CA ASP A 31 1.63 10.52 -9.35
C ASP A 31 3.15 10.34 -9.35
N PHE A 32 3.59 9.11 -9.62
CA PHE A 32 5.01 8.76 -9.74
C PHE A 32 5.46 8.65 -11.20
N SER A 33 4.60 8.95 -12.18
CA SER A 33 4.95 8.95 -13.60
C SER A 33 6.19 9.79 -13.99
N PRO A 34 6.56 10.87 -13.28
CA PRO A 34 7.78 11.62 -13.59
C PRO A 34 9.08 10.93 -13.15
N MET A 35 9.01 9.89 -12.33
CA MET A 35 10.20 9.17 -11.88
C MET A 35 10.88 8.46 -13.05
N GLN A 36 12.22 8.47 -13.06
CA GLN A 36 13.05 7.74 -14.03
C GLN A 36 13.57 6.45 -13.40
N GLU A 37 13.88 5.45 -14.23
CA GLU A 37 14.50 4.20 -13.78
C GLU A 37 15.82 4.48 -13.04
N GLY A 38 16.03 3.77 -11.93
CA GLY A 38 17.11 4.02 -10.96
C GLY A 38 16.82 5.17 -10.00
N GLY A 39 15.66 5.84 -10.13
CA GLY A 39 15.27 6.96 -9.27
C GLY A 39 14.69 6.52 -7.93
N THR A 40 15.01 7.31 -6.90
CA THR A 40 14.41 7.21 -5.56
C THR A 40 13.70 8.52 -5.23
N LEU A 41 12.43 8.44 -4.84
CA LEU A 41 11.69 9.54 -4.25
C LEU A 41 11.70 9.36 -2.72
N PRO A 42 12.42 10.21 -1.97
CA PRO A 42 12.51 10.07 -0.53
C PRO A 42 11.15 10.18 0.14
N ARG A 43 10.91 9.37 1.17
CA ARG A 43 9.72 9.39 2.00
C ARG A 43 9.40 10.79 2.52
N SER A 44 10.41 11.55 2.89
CA SER A 44 10.29 12.94 3.38
C SER A 44 9.74 13.92 2.34
N ALA A 45 9.83 13.61 1.05
CA ALA A 45 9.26 14.41 -0.04
C ALA A 45 7.79 14.07 -0.33
N ILE A 46 7.24 13.04 0.32
CA ILE A 46 5.88 12.54 0.07
C ILE A 46 4.96 12.96 1.21
N ALA A 47 4.01 13.84 0.92
CA ALA A 47 2.98 14.26 1.87
C ALA A 47 1.83 13.25 1.98
N CYS A 48 2.15 12.00 2.33
CA CYS A 48 1.19 10.91 2.54
C CYS A 48 1.56 10.16 3.81
N GLU A 49 0.67 10.02 4.78
CA GLU A 49 0.95 9.23 6.00
C GLU A 49 1.07 7.72 5.71
N TRP A 50 0.39 7.25 4.67
CA TRP A 50 0.25 5.83 4.34
C TRP A 50 1.42 5.24 3.59
N ILE A 51 2.30 6.07 3.03
CA ILE A 51 3.55 5.59 2.45
C ILE A 51 4.56 5.51 3.60
N TRP A 52 5.15 4.34 3.83
CA TRP A 52 6.02 4.10 4.98
C TRP A 52 7.50 4.41 4.67
N ASP A 53 7.93 4.11 3.45
CA ASP A 53 9.33 4.12 3.03
C ASP A 53 9.52 4.92 1.74
N ASP A 54 10.76 5.09 1.31
CA ASP A 54 11.11 5.67 0.02
C ASP A 54 10.43 4.92 -1.13
N VAL A 55 9.99 5.66 -2.15
CA VAL A 55 9.48 5.06 -3.38
C VAL A 55 10.65 4.90 -4.34
N ASN A 56 10.86 3.70 -4.85
CA ASN A 56 11.96 3.39 -5.75
C ASN A 56 11.41 2.98 -7.11
N PHE A 57 12.10 3.37 -8.18
CA PHE A 57 11.85 2.86 -9.52
C PHE A 57 13.05 2.02 -9.95
N ASP A 58 12.94 0.71 -9.82
CA ASP A 58 14.04 -0.24 -10.09
C ASP A 58 13.56 -1.39 -10.98
N GLY A 59 14.41 -1.82 -11.91
CA GLY A 59 14.13 -2.94 -12.82
C GLY A 59 12.81 -2.78 -13.60
N GLY A 60 12.51 -1.56 -14.07
CA GLY A 60 11.24 -1.27 -14.75
C GLY A 60 9.99 -1.34 -13.87
N GLN A 61 10.11 -1.39 -12.54
CA GLN A 61 8.97 -1.41 -11.61
C GLN A 61 9.09 -0.38 -10.49
N LEU A 62 8.01 0.36 -10.24
CA LEU A 62 7.86 1.11 -9.00
C LEU A 62 7.69 0.15 -7.82
N VAL A 63 8.46 0.37 -6.77
CA VAL A 63 8.37 -0.30 -5.47
C VAL A 63 7.89 0.73 -4.45
N VAL A 64 6.70 0.50 -3.90
CA VAL A 64 6.07 1.38 -2.91
C VAL A 64 5.79 0.57 -1.64
N CYS A 65 6.13 1.10 -0.47
CA CYS A 65 5.78 0.48 0.81
C CYS A 65 4.61 1.21 1.45
N LEU A 66 3.47 0.52 1.61
CA LEU A 66 2.25 1.08 2.18
C LEU A 66 2.00 0.55 3.58
N ILE A 67 1.56 1.44 4.47
CA ILE A 67 0.99 1.08 5.75
C ILE A 67 -0.41 0.48 5.51
N LEU A 68 -0.60 -0.78 5.90
CA LEU A 68 -1.92 -1.40 5.94
C LEU A 68 -2.47 -1.30 7.37
N PRO A 69 -3.59 -0.58 7.60
CA PRO A 69 -4.24 -0.64 8.89
C PRO A 69 -4.79 -2.05 9.13
N VAL A 70 -4.38 -2.66 10.22
CA VAL A 70 -4.87 -3.98 10.64
C VAL A 70 -5.76 -3.82 11.88
N PRO A 71 -6.99 -4.36 11.88
CA PRO A 71 -7.92 -4.27 13.00
C PRO A 71 -7.52 -5.20 14.15
N ALA A 72 -8.24 -5.19 15.27
CA ALA A 72 -7.92 -6.06 16.42
C ALA A 72 -8.04 -7.57 16.09
N ASN A 73 -8.92 -7.91 15.15
CA ASN A 73 -9.16 -9.25 14.62
C ASN A 73 -8.34 -9.54 13.35
N TYR A 74 -7.13 -8.99 13.24
CA TYR A 74 -6.29 -9.17 12.06
C TYR A 74 -6.00 -10.65 11.76
N SER A 75 -5.86 -11.00 10.47
CA SER A 75 -5.49 -12.35 10.06
C SER A 75 -3.97 -12.57 10.08
N PRO A 76 -3.47 -13.81 10.05
CA PRO A 76 -2.05 -14.10 9.84
C PRO A 76 -1.49 -13.46 8.56
N GLU A 77 -2.28 -13.42 7.49
CA GLU A 77 -1.92 -12.76 6.22
C GLU A 77 -1.84 -11.23 6.34
N GLN A 78 -2.56 -10.63 7.30
CA GLN A 78 -2.39 -9.22 7.64
C GLN A 78 -1.20 -8.99 8.58
N ALA A 79 -0.86 -9.94 9.45
CA ALA A 79 0.29 -9.84 10.35
C ALA A 79 1.63 -10.01 9.62
N TYR A 80 1.66 -10.90 8.62
CA TYR A 80 2.82 -11.22 7.80
C TYR A 80 2.45 -11.17 6.31
N PRO A 81 2.14 -9.98 5.78
CA PRO A 81 1.68 -9.84 4.41
C PRO A 81 2.80 -10.13 3.42
N ALA A 82 2.45 -10.86 2.36
CA ALA A 82 3.29 -10.94 1.18
C ALA A 82 3.23 -9.61 0.40
N ASP A 83 4.31 -9.29 -0.30
CA ASP A 83 4.32 -8.18 -1.26
C ASP A 83 3.29 -8.45 -2.38
N LEU A 84 2.57 -7.41 -2.80
CA LEU A 84 1.67 -7.49 -3.94
C LEU A 84 2.46 -7.20 -5.22
N THR A 85 2.61 -8.22 -6.07
CA THR A 85 3.23 -8.12 -7.38
C THR A 85 2.17 -8.13 -8.49
N ASP A 86 2.49 -7.56 -9.65
CA ASP A 86 1.61 -7.54 -10.84
C ASP A 86 0.19 -7.02 -10.57
N VAL A 87 0.08 -6.04 -9.66
CA VAL A 87 -1.22 -5.47 -9.27
C VAL A 87 -1.88 -4.81 -10.48
N PRO A 88 -3.10 -5.21 -10.89
CA PRO A 88 -3.81 -4.57 -11.99
C PRO A 88 -4.25 -3.15 -11.62
N ASP A 89 -4.61 -2.36 -12.63
CA ASP A 89 -5.25 -1.05 -12.37
C ASP A 89 -6.64 -1.25 -11.74
N GLY A 90 -7.04 -0.31 -10.88
CA GLY A 90 -8.27 -0.35 -10.10
C GLY A 90 -8.03 -0.47 -8.60
N VAL A 91 -9.10 -0.80 -7.87
CA VAL A 91 -9.07 -0.93 -6.40
C VAL A 91 -8.21 -2.12 -5.99
N ILE A 92 -7.16 -1.83 -5.22
CA ILE A 92 -6.21 -2.83 -4.75
C ILE A 92 -6.86 -3.69 -3.66
N GLN A 93 -6.70 -5.00 -3.78
CA GLN A 93 -7.20 -5.95 -2.79
C GLN A 93 -6.09 -6.26 -1.78
N PHE A 94 -6.31 -5.88 -0.53
CA PHE A 94 -5.42 -6.20 0.59
C PHE A 94 -5.88 -7.46 1.34
N PRO A 95 -4.97 -8.13 2.09
CA PRO A 95 -5.35 -9.16 3.03
C PRO A 95 -6.43 -8.68 4.01
N LYS A 96 -7.42 -9.53 4.25
CA LYS A 96 -8.61 -9.21 5.07
C LYS A 96 -8.47 -9.76 6.47
N ALA A 97 -9.11 -9.08 7.42
CA ALA A 97 -9.22 -9.53 8.79
C ALA A 97 -10.05 -10.81 8.93
N LEU A 98 -9.89 -11.48 10.07
CA LEU A 98 -10.73 -12.61 10.45
C LEU A 98 -12.18 -12.14 10.67
N PRO A 99 -13.21 -12.96 10.40
CA PRO A 99 -14.58 -12.61 10.71
C PRO A 99 -14.75 -12.30 12.20
N LEU A 100 -15.53 -11.27 12.53
CA LEU A 100 -15.94 -11.02 13.91
C LEU A 100 -16.89 -12.14 14.34
N ILE A 101 -16.55 -12.82 15.44
CA ILE A 101 -17.47 -13.75 16.08
C ILE A 101 -18.40 -12.91 16.95
N GLU A 102 -19.62 -12.65 16.48
CA GLU A 102 -20.66 -12.09 17.34
C GLU A 102 -20.94 -13.07 18.47
N THR A 103 -20.59 -12.70 19.70
CA THR A 103 -20.99 -13.46 20.88
C THR A 103 -22.45 -13.09 21.15
N ALA A 104 -23.35 -14.03 20.90
CA ALA A 104 -24.78 -13.91 21.17
C ALA A 104 -25.08 -13.81 22.67
#